data_AF-A0A563U2L2-F1
#
_entry.id   AF-A0A563U2L2-F1
#
_cell.length_a   1.000
_cell.length_b   1.000
_cell.length_c   1.000
_cell.angle_alpha   90.00
_cell.angle_beta   90.00
_cell.angle_gamma   90.00
#
_symmetry.space_group_name_H-M   'P 1'
#
loop_
_entity.id
_entity.type
_entity.pdbx_description
1 polymer ?
#
loop_
_entity_poly.entity_id
_entity_poly.type
_entity_poly.pdbx_seq_one_letter_code
_entity_poly.pdbx_strand_id
1 'polypeptide(L)'
;MKALTYSLHHINSETHFGFEAADYSRFKFGDGTVSRDFGVALANGFIEEHLARAENIKQLVVISSPYSFIPTATFAMKNWFVYTLNHWLAENDLPVVQETKVHRTITYKEDYGELDAEQRMKLIGNDSFHIDKAFLEGKTLIFLDDIRITGSHERMIMKMVDAYGLKNDIYMLYFAELVNSNIHPNIENYLNYHQVKSIFDLHKIINDSSFCINTRLVKYILNYEHDKFRVFIEDQSTAFLDELYNMALGNGYHTIEAYQQNLGFIKKLLLLDNYKLVQYGN
;
A
#
# COMPACT_ATOMS: atom_id res chain seq x y z
N MET A 1 -20.47 10.14 -16.50
CA MET A 1 -19.46 10.03 -15.43
C MET A 1 -20.20 9.94 -14.13
N LYS A 2 -20.22 8.74 -13.54
CA LYS A 2 -20.69 8.52 -12.17
C LYS A 2 -19.47 8.15 -11.33
N ALA A 3 -19.18 8.93 -10.30
CA ALA A 3 -18.20 8.58 -9.27
C ALA A 3 -18.98 8.02 -8.07
N LEU A 4 -18.69 6.78 -7.70
CA LEU A 4 -19.28 6.08 -6.57
C LEU A 4 -18.19 5.72 -5.58
N THR A 5 -18.46 5.93 -4.30
CA THR A 5 -17.62 5.41 -3.22
C THR A 5 -18.27 4.15 -2.68
N TYR A 6 -17.48 3.10 -2.52
CA TYR A 6 -17.86 1.88 -1.83
C TYR A 6 -16.79 1.55 -0.80
N SER A 7 -17.23 1.22 0.41
CA SER A 7 -16.36 0.64 1.43
C SER A 7 -17.03 -0.58 2.06
N LEU A 8 -16.25 -1.63 2.31
CA LEU A 8 -16.80 -2.86 2.90
C LEU A 8 -17.20 -2.65 4.37
N HIS A 9 -16.37 -1.91 5.12
CA HIS A 9 -16.58 -1.66 6.54
C HIS A 9 -16.76 -0.19 6.87
N HIS A 10 -17.78 0.14 7.65
CA HIS A 10 -18.07 1.50 8.10
C HIS A 10 -17.70 1.68 9.58
N ILE A 11 -16.63 2.45 9.84
CA ILE A 11 -16.14 2.76 11.18
C ILE A 11 -17.03 3.87 11.79
N ASN A 12 -17.91 3.44 12.69
CA ASN A 12 -18.81 4.31 13.44
C ASN A 12 -18.40 4.48 14.91
N SER A 13 -17.43 3.69 15.37
CA SER A 13 -16.99 3.60 16.77
C SER A 13 -15.47 3.51 16.83
N GLU A 14 -14.88 4.01 17.93
CA GLU A 14 -13.44 3.88 18.21
C GLU A 14 -13.03 2.48 18.67
N THR A 15 -13.98 1.57 18.88
CA THR A 15 -13.72 0.20 19.36
C THR A 15 -14.33 -0.90 18.50
N HIS A 16 -15.20 -0.55 17.55
CA HIS A 16 -15.86 -1.50 16.66
C HIS A 16 -15.70 -1.05 15.21
N PHE A 17 -14.82 -1.74 14.47
CA PHE A 17 -14.42 -1.35 13.11
C PHE A 17 -15.07 -2.19 12.00
N GLY A 18 -15.67 -3.33 12.35
CA GLY A 18 -16.12 -4.34 11.38
C GLY A 18 -15.05 -5.34 10.97
N PHE A 19 -13.81 -5.15 11.44
CA PHE A 19 -12.66 -6.03 11.29
C PHE A 19 -11.77 -5.92 12.53
N GLU A 20 -10.84 -6.87 12.70
CA GLU A 20 -9.89 -6.86 13.82
C GLU A 20 -8.79 -5.82 13.62
N ALA A 21 -8.62 -4.92 14.60
CA ALA A 21 -7.58 -3.89 14.54
C ALA A 21 -6.16 -4.49 14.51
N ALA A 22 -5.98 -5.63 15.16
CA ALA A 22 -4.74 -6.41 15.12
C ALA A 22 -4.39 -6.85 13.69
N ASP A 23 -5.38 -7.37 12.96
CA ASP A 23 -5.21 -7.82 11.58
C ASP A 23 -4.86 -6.64 10.68
N TYR A 24 -5.57 -5.51 10.82
CA TYR A 24 -5.23 -4.31 10.06
C TYR A 24 -3.80 -3.82 10.35
N SER A 25 -3.37 -3.84 11.61
CA SER A 25 -1.98 -3.51 11.94
C SER A 25 -1.00 -4.43 11.22
N ARG A 26 -1.18 -5.76 11.28
CA ARG A 26 -0.29 -6.72 10.61
C ARG A 26 -0.30 -6.56 9.09
N PHE A 27 -1.47 -6.34 8.49
CA PHE A 27 -1.63 -6.04 7.07
C PHE A 27 -0.74 -4.86 6.64
N LYS A 28 -0.75 -3.76 7.41
CA LYS A 28 0.07 -2.58 7.11
C LYS A 28 1.57 -2.84 7.18
N PHE A 29 1.98 -3.92 7.84
CA PHE A 29 3.36 -4.39 7.95
C PHE A 29 3.68 -5.62 7.10
N GLY A 30 2.79 -6.05 6.21
CA GLY A 30 3.12 -7.04 5.17
C GLY A 30 2.67 -8.47 5.47
N ASP A 31 1.74 -8.67 6.40
CA ASP A 31 1.07 -9.96 6.59
C ASP A 31 0.22 -10.30 5.36
N GLY A 32 0.72 -11.24 4.55
CA GLY A 32 0.07 -11.64 3.29
C GLY A 32 -1.16 -12.51 3.50
N THR A 33 -1.26 -13.22 4.62
CA THR A 33 -2.47 -13.96 5.00
C THR A 33 -3.61 -12.99 5.25
N VAL A 34 -3.39 -11.95 6.06
CA VAL A 34 -4.41 -10.90 6.25
C VAL A 34 -4.70 -10.16 4.94
N SER A 35 -3.66 -9.87 4.14
CA SER A 35 -3.84 -9.23 2.83
C SER A 35 -4.77 -10.03 1.91
N ARG A 36 -4.64 -11.36 1.91
CA ARG A 36 -5.56 -12.26 1.20
C ARG A 36 -6.97 -12.15 1.72
N ASP A 37 -7.14 -12.29 3.03
CA ASP A 37 -8.46 -12.34 3.64
C ASP A 37 -9.21 -11.02 3.41
N PHE A 38 -8.53 -9.87 3.53
CA PHE A 38 -9.09 -8.56 3.21
C PHE A 38 -9.43 -8.40 1.73
N GLY A 39 -8.54 -8.83 0.82
CA GLY A 39 -8.76 -8.72 -0.63
C GLY A 39 -9.94 -9.57 -1.10
N VAL A 40 -10.06 -10.80 -0.59
CA VAL A 40 -11.18 -11.70 -0.87
C VAL A 40 -12.49 -11.13 -0.33
N ALA A 41 -12.51 -10.66 0.92
CA ALA A 41 -13.71 -10.07 1.52
C ALA A 41 -14.18 -8.83 0.75
N LEU A 42 -13.25 -7.95 0.36
CA LEU A 42 -13.55 -6.75 -0.40
C LEU A 42 -14.11 -7.07 -1.79
N ALA A 43 -13.56 -8.07 -2.48
CA ALA A 43 -14.06 -8.50 -3.78
C ALA A 43 -15.48 -9.05 -3.68
N ASN A 44 -15.73 -9.95 -2.72
CA ASN A 44 -17.05 -10.54 -2.53
C ASN A 44 -18.12 -9.48 -2.23
N GLY A 45 -17.83 -8.54 -1.32
CA GLY A 45 -18.76 -7.46 -1.00
C GLY A 45 -19.02 -6.54 -2.20
N PHE A 46 -17.96 -6.17 -2.94
CA PHE A 46 -18.11 -5.33 -4.14
C PHE A 46 -18.91 -6.04 -5.24
N ILE A 47 -18.69 -7.33 -5.45
CA ILE A 47 -19.44 -8.14 -6.41
C ILE A 47 -20.92 -8.16 -6.03
N GLU A 48 -21.24 -8.51 -4.78
CA GLU A 48 -22.62 -8.64 -4.30
C GLU A 48 -23.40 -7.32 -4.41
N GLU A 49 -22.78 -6.21 -4.02
CA GLU A 49 -23.46 -4.91 -3.97
C GLU A 49 -23.58 -4.23 -5.33
N HIS A 50 -22.56 -4.36 -6.19
CA HIS A 50 -22.46 -3.56 -7.41
C HIS A 50 -22.45 -4.35 -8.71
N LEU A 51 -21.83 -5.54 -8.76
CA LEU A 51 -21.65 -6.24 -10.04
C LEU A 51 -22.76 -7.27 -10.30
N ALA A 52 -23.12 -8.07 -9.31
CA ALA A 52 -24.13 -9.13 -9.45
C ALA A 52 -25.53 -8.60 -9.84
N ARG A 53 -25.77 -7.29 -9.62
CA ARG A 53 -27.03 -6.61 -9.95
C ARG A 53 -26.90 -5.65 -11.15
N ALA A 54 -25.71 -5.55 -11.76
CA ALA A 54 -25.48 -4.66 -12.88
C ALA A 54 -25.94 -5.31 -14.18
N GLU A 55 -26.75 -4.59 -14.96
CA GLU A 55 -27.22 -5.07 -16.27
C GLU A 55 -26.13 -5.00 -17.36
N ASN A 56 -25.15 -4.11 -17.22
CA ASN A 56 -24.10 -3.88 -18.22
C ASN A 56 -22.75 -3.58 -17.55
N ILE A 57 -21.93 -4.63 -17.36
CA ILE A 57 -20.57 -4.50 -16.84
C ILE A 57 -19.62 -4.19 -18.01
N LYS A 58 -19.09 -2.97 -18.04
CA LYS A 58 -18.03 -2.58 -18.98
C LYS A 58 -16.70 -3.23 -18.57
N GLN A 59 -15.72 -3.23 -19.46
CA GLN A 59 -14.34 -3.62 -19.12
C GLN A 59 -13.86 -2.88 -17.86
N LEU A 60 -13.50 -3.65 -16.84
CA LEU A 60 -13.02 -3.13 -15.57
C LEU A 60 -11.50 -2.90 -15.63
N VAL A 61 -11.05 -1.79 -15.03
CA VAL A 61 -9.64 -1.49 -14.78
C VAL A 61 -9.43 -1.24 -13.30
N VAL A 62 -8.66 -2.10 -12.64
CA VAL A 62 -8.25 -1.90 -11.23
C VAL A 62 -6.95 -1.11 -11.18
N ILE A 63 -6.96 -0.07 -10.36
CA ILE A 63 -5.86 0.89 -10.21
C ILE A 63 -5.52 0.96 -8.72
N SER A 64 -4.34 0.47 -8.35
CA SER A 64 -3.87 0.57 -6.96
C SER A 64 -3.42 2.00 -6.63
N SER A 65 -3.39 2.32 -5.33
CA SER A 65 -2.78 3.54 -4.82
C SER A 65 -1.37 3.76 -5.42
N PRO A 66 -0.98 5.00 -5.78
CA PRO A 66 0.32 5.27 -6.40
C PRO A 66 1.48 4.87 -5.49
N TYR A 67 2.49 4.21 -6.08
CA TYR A 67 3.77 3.95 -5.42
C TYR A 67 4.92 4.13 -6.42
N SER A 68 6.13 4.32 -5.91
CA SER A 68 7.34 4.45 -6.73
C SER A 68 7.91 3.06 -7.04
N PHE A 69 8.88 2.58 -6.26
CA PHE A 69 9.49 1.27 -6.45
C PHE A 69 8.90 0.22 -5.50
N ILE A 70 8.81 0.53 -4.21
CA ILE A 70 8.34 -0.43 -3.20
C ILE A 70 6.81 -0.41 -3.18
N PRO A 71 6.14 -1.58 -3.32
CA PRO A 71 4.69 -1.67 -3.22
C PRO A 71 4.12 -1.20 -1.86
N THR A 72 2.84 -0.86 -1.84
CA THR A 72 2.08 -0.62 -0.60
C THR A 72 1.49 -1.92 -0.06
N ALA A 73 1.06 -1.93 1.21
CA ALA A 73 0.26 -3.04 1.75
C ALA A 73 -1.02 -3.29 0.91
N THR A 74 -1.68 -2.20 0.50
CA THR A 74 -2.82 -2.22 -0.43
C THR A 74 -2.53 -2.98 -1.72
N PHE A 75 -1.30 -2.95 -2.24
CA PHE A 75 -0.96 -3.69 -3.46
C PHE A 75 -1.11 -5.21 -3.29
N ALA A 76 -0.71 -5.76 -2.14
CA ALA A 76 -0.88 -7.17 -1.82
C ALA A 76 -2.37 -7.53 -1.71
N MET A 77 -3.16 -6.71 -1.00
CA MET A 77 -4.62 -6.87 -0.91
C MET A 77 -5.29 -6.80 -2.30
N LYS A 78 -4.86 -5.87 -3.15
CA LYS A 78 -5.35 -5.68 -4.51
C LYS A 78 -5.16 -6.94 -5.35
N ASN A 79 -4.03 -7.64 -5.24
CA ASN A 79 -3.82 -8.88 -6.00
C ASN A 79 -4.90 -9.90 -5.69
N TRP A 80 -5.22 -10.11 -4.40
CA TRP A 80 -6.26 -11.03 -3.99
C TRP A 80 -7.67 -10.55 -4.35
N PHE A 81 -7.92 -9.24 -4.29
CA PHE A 81 -9.15 -8.65 -4.82
C PHE A 81 -9.33 -8.98 -6.31
N VAL A 82 -8.28 -8.77 -7.13
CA VAL A 82 -8.31 -9.03 -8.57
C VAL A 82 -8.47 -10.52 -8.87
N TYR A 83 -7.79 -11.40 -8.13
CA TYR A 83 -7.95 -12.86 -8.31
C TYR A 83 -9.39 -13.29 -8.07
N THR A 84 -9.98 -12.90 -6.94
CA THR A 84 -11.37 -13.23 -6.61
C THR A 84 -12.35 -12.65 -7.62
N LEU A 85 -12.15 -11.38 -8.01
CA LEU A 85 -12.99 -10.73 -9.02
C LEU A 85 -12.89 -11.40 -10.39
N ASN A 86 -11.69 -11.80 -10.82
CA ASN A 86 -11.49 -12.49 -12.10
C ASN A 86 -12.12 -13.88 -12.12
N HIS A 87 -12.12 -14.62 -11.00
CA HIS A 87 -12.84 -15.87 -10.91
C HIS A 87 -14.33 -15.66 -11.17
N TRP A 88 -14.96 -14.71 -10.46
CA TRP A 88 -16.37 -14.41 -10.65
C TRP A 88 -16.68 -13.90 -12.07
N LEU A 89 -15.86 -13.02 -12.63
CA LEU A 89 -16.04 -12.52 -14.00
C LEU A 89 -15.96 -13.66 -15.03
N ALA A 90 -14.97 -14.55 -14.90
CA ALA A 90 -14.82 -15.68 -15.81
C ALA A 90 -15.98 -16.69 -15.70
N GLU A 91 -16.48 -16.94 -14.49
CA GLU A 91 -17.66 -17.80 -14.26
C GLU A 91 -18.97 -17.22 -14.84
N ASN A 92 -19.01 -15.91 -15.10
CA ASN A 92 -20.17 -15.21 -15.67
C ASN A 92 -19.93 -14.77 -17.13
N ASP A 93 -18.94 -15.35 -17.81
CA ASP A 93 -18.58 -15.04 -19.21
C ASP A 93 -18.27 -13.55 -19.47
N LEU A 94 -17.73 -12.85 -18.47
CA LEU A 94 -17.36 -11.44 -18.53
C LEU A 94 -15.85 -11.25 -18.75
N PRO A 95 -15.42 -10.14 -19.39
CA PRO A 95 -14.00 -9.82 -19.52
C PRO A 95 -13.32 -9.68 -18.16
N VAL A 96 -12.18 -10.36 -17.99
CA VAL A 96 -11.34 -10.23 -16.79
C VAL A 96 -10.83 -8.80 -16.61
N VAL A 97 -10.52 -8.45 -15.37
CA VAL A 97 -9.94 -7.16 -14.98
C VAL A 97 -8.65 -6.90 -15.73
N GLN A 98 -8.52 -5.67 -16.21
CA GLN A 98 -7.23 -5.13 -16.61
C GLN A 98 -6.63 -4.31 -15.47
N GLU A 99 -5.31 -4.21 -15.42
CA GLU A 99 -4.63 -3.44 -14.38
C GLU A 99 -3.79 -2.34 -15.00
N THR A 100 -3.73 -1.21 -14.31
CA THR A 100 -2.73 -0.17 -14.58
C THR A 100 -2.32 0.49 -13.28
N LYS A 101 -1.30 1.33 -13.33
CA LYS A 101 -0.83 2.10 -12.18
C LYS A 101 -0.79 3.58 -12.50
N VAL A 102 -1.11 4.38 -11.49
CA VAL A 102 -0.80 5.81 -11.53
C VAL A 102 0.68 5.96 -11.22
N HIS A 103 1.43 6.49 -12.18
CA HIS A 103 2.83 6.84 -11.97
C HIS A 103 2.91 8.18 -11.26
N ARG A 104 3.64 8.23 -10.15
CA ARG A 104 3.92 9.49 -9.44
C ARG A 104 5.34 9.93 -9.75
N THR A 105 5.50 11.12 -10.32
CA THR A 105 6.81 11.76 -10.40
C THR A 105 7.00 12.57 -9.12
N ILE A 106 7.94 12.15 -8.28
CA ILE A 106 8.32 12.89 -7.08
C ILE A 106 9.34 13.95 -7.52
N THR A 107 8.93 15.20 -7.56
CA THR A 107 9.73 16.33 -8.06
C THR A 107 10.72 16.88 -7.03
N TYR A 108 10.75 16.33 -5.79
CA TYR A 108 11.54 16.88 -4.68
C TYR A 108 12.52 15.86 -4.09
N LYS A 109 13.79 16.23 -4.14
CA LYS A 109 14.92 15.54 -3.49
C LYS A 109 15.47 16.32 -2.27
N GLU A 110 14.89 17.44 -1.87
CA GLU A 110 15.49 18.35 -0.87
C GLU A 110 14.65 18.48 0.41
N ASP A 111 15.35 18.23 1.52
CA ASP A 111 15.11 18.43 2.96
C ASP A 111 13.68 18.52 3.52
N TYR A 112 13.19 17.36 3.96
CA TYR A 112 12.00 17.18 4.81
C TYR A 112 12.15 17.76 6.24
N GLY A 113 13.35 18.16 6.66
CA GLY A 113 13.67 18.50 8.06
C GLY A 113 13.12 19.83 8.56
N GLU A 114 12.86 20.80 7.67
CA GLU A 114 12.63 22.21 8.09
C GLU A 114 11.27 22.79 7.65
N LEU A 115 10.41 22.01 7.01
CA LEU A 115 9.23 22.55 6.34
C LEU A 115 7.97 22.61 7.23
N ASP A 116 7.35 23.80 7.26
CA ASP A 116 6.08 24.07 7.95
C ASP A 116 4.85 23.50 7.20
N ALA A 117 3.67 23.58 7.82
CA ALA A 117 2.43 22.99 7.30
C ALA A 117 1.98 23.60 5.96
N GLU A 118 2.28 24.87 5.69
CA GLU A 118 1.89 25.57 4.47
C GLU A 118 2.81 25.21 3.31
N GLN A 119 4.11 25.08 3.58
CA GLN A 119 5.12 24.62 2.64
C GLN A 119 4.90 23.16 2.24
N ARG A 120 4.51 22.29 3.19
CA ARG A 120 4.08 20.90 2.89
C ARG A 120 2.90 20.85 1.92
N MET A 121 1.94 21.77 2.06
CA MET A 121 0.75 21.81 1.19
C MET A 121 1.10 22.25 -0.24
N LYS A 122 2.05 23.19 -0.40
CA LYS A 122 2.54 23.62 -1.72
C LYS A 122 3.32 22.52 -2.46
N LEU A 123 4.09 21.70 -1.73
CA LEU A 123 4.85 20.59 -2.32
C LEU A 123 3.95 19.44 -2.82
N ILE A 124 2.87 19.13 -2.08
CA ILE A 124 1.83 18.17 -2.53
C ILE A 124 1.16 18.66 -3.83
N GLY A 125 1.06 19.98 -4.02
CA GLY A 125 0.51 20.59 -5.23
C GLY A 125 1.33 20.37 -6.50
N ASN A 126 2.60 19.95 -6.38
CA ASN A 126 3.54 19.78 -7.49
C ASN A 126 3.88 18.32 -7.81
N ASP A 127 3.21 17.34 -7.17
CA ASP A 127 3.24 15.95 -7.63
C ASP A 127 2.58 15.87 -9.02
N SER A 128 3.32 15.44 -10.05
CA SER A 128 2.70 15.07 -11.31
C SER A 128 2.34 13.58 -11.29
N PHE A 129 1.05 13.32 -11.52
CA PHE A 129 0.52 11.99 -11.74
C PHE A 129 0.42 11.73 -13.22
N HIS A 130 0.84 10.56 -13.68
CA HIS A 130 0.74 10.12 -15.06
C HIS A 130 -0.06 8.83 -15.16
N ILE A 131 -1.04 8.83 -16.06
CA ILE A 131 -1.86 7.66 -16.39
C ILE A 131 -2.18 7.66 -17.89
N ASP A 132 -2.24 6.47 -18.47
CA ASP A 132 -2.54 6.31 -19.90
C ASP A 132 -4.03 6.53 -20.17
N LYS A 133 -4.38 7.75 -20.56
CA LYS A 133 -5.77 8.11 -20.89
C LYS A 133 -6.35 7.28 -22.04
N ALA A 134 -5.57 7.00 -23.08
CA ALA A 134 -6.06 6.28 -24.25
C ALA A 134 -6.40 4.83 -23.88
N PHE A 135 -5.56 4.21 -23.04
CA PHE A 135 -5.86 2.90 -22.48
C PHE A 135 -7.16 2.89 -21.66
N LEU A 136 -7.49 3.96 -20.93
CA LEU A 136 -8.66 3.99 -20.06
C LEU A 136 -9.98 4.25 -20.79
N GLU A 137 -9.96 4.69 -22.04
CA GLU A 137 -11.18 5.14 -22.73
C GLU A 137 -12.28 4.06 -22.78
N GLY A 138 -13.52 4.46 -22.44
CA GLY A 138 -14.69 3.57 -22.45
C GLY A 138 -14.78 2.54 -21.32
N LYS A 139 -13.78 2.47 -20.43
CA LYS A 139 -13.71 1.47 -19.33
C LYS A 139 -14.32 1.99 -18.02
N THR A 140 -14.57 1.08 -17.08
CA THR A 140 -14.91 1.43 -15.69
C THR A 140 -13.64 1.36 -14.84
N LEU A 141 -13.36 2.42 -14.10
CA LEU A 141 -12.14 2.52 -13.28
C LEU A 141 -12.47 2.20 -11.83
N ILE A 142 -11.65 1.36 -11.20
CA ILE A 142 -11.74 1.00 -9.80
C ILE A 142 -10.45 1.44 -9.13
N PHE A 143 -10.49 2.56 -8.41
CA PHE A 143 -9.38 3.01 -7.57
C PHE A 143 -9.49 2.33 -6.22
N LEU A 144 -8.53 1.48 -5.90
CA LEU A 144 -8.55 0.65 -4.69
C LEU A 144 -7.52 1.17 -3.68
N ASP A 145 -8.00 1.47 -2.48
CA ASP A 145 -7.17 1.79 -1.31
C ASP A 145 -7.61 1.02 -0.06
N ASP A 146 -6.84 1.07 1.02
CA ASP A 146 -7.17 0.32 2.23
C ASP A 146 -8.20 1.01 3.13
N ILE A 147 -8.01 2.29 3.44
CA ILE A 147 -8.92 3.00 4.36
C ILE A 147 -9.17 4.45 3.93
N ARG A 148 -10.44 4.88 4.00
CA ARG A 148 -10.84 6.27 3.80
C ARG A 148 -11.07 6.94 5.15
N ILE A 149 -10.15 7.83 5.55
CA ILE A 149 -10.26 8.59 6.82
C ILE A 149 -10.78 10.00 6.58
N THR A 150 -10.05 10.81 5.80
CA THR A 150 -10.37 12.23 5.54
C THR A 150 -10.81 12.50 4.10
N GLY A 151 -10.79 11.48 3.25
CA GLY A 151 -11.02 11.59 1.80
C GLY A 151 -9.93 12.37 1.05
N SER A 152 -8.76 12.64 1.67
CA SER A 152 -7.66 13.38 1.01
C SER A 152 -7.14 12.65 -0.22
N HIS A 153 -7.01 11.33 -0.16
CA HIS A 153 -6.59 10.50 -1.29
C HIS A 153 -7.62 10.52 -2.43
N GLU A 154 -8.91 10.42 -2.10
CA GLU A 154 -10.00 10.57 -3.07
C GLU A 154 -9.96 11.91 -3.78
N ARG A 155 -9.81 13.02 -3.04
CA ARG A 155 -9.69 14.37 -3.63
C ARG A 155 -8.47 14.48 -4.57
N MET A 156 -7.35 13.85 -4.23
CA MET A 156 -6.17 13.81 -5.09
C MET A 156 -6.44 13.05 -6.39
N ILE A 157 -7.05 11.87 -6.31
CA ILE A 157 -7.42 11.06 -7.47
C ILE A 157 -8.41 11.82 -8.36
N MET A 158 -9.44 12.44 -7.78
CA MET A 158 -10.42 13.19 -8.55
C MET A 158 -9.83 14.42 -9.24
N LYS A 159 -8.87 15.12 -8.60
CA LYS A 159 -8.10 16.18 -9.27
C LYS A 159 -7.34 15.66 -10.49
N MET A 160 -6.73 14.48 -10.41
CA MET A 160 -6.06 13.85 -11.55
C MET A 160 -7.08 13.48 -12.64
N VAL A 161 -8.21 12.86 -12.27
CA VAL A 161 -9.30 12.53 -13.20
C VAL A 161 -9.75 13.76 -13.99
N ASP A 162 -9.96 14.89 -13.29
CA ASP A 162 -10.36 16.16 -13.89
C ASP A 162 -9.26 16.74 -14.79
N ALA A 163 -8.01 16.77 -14.31
CA ALA A 163 -6.87 17.30 -15.06
C ALA A 163 -6.61 16.53 -16.38
N TYR A 164 -6.81 15.21 -16.37
CA TYR A 164 -6.70 14.38 -17.57
C TYR A 164 -7.98 14.37 -18.41
N GLY A 165 -9.07 14.96 -17.92
CA GLY A 165 -10.37 14.98 -18.58
C GLY A 165 -10.90 13.58 -18.86
N LEU A 166 -10.69 12.65 -17.92
CA LEU A 166 -11.26 11.30 -18.00
C LEU A 166 -12.78 11.39 -17.93
N LYS A 167 -13.50 10.49 -18.62
CA LYS A 167 -14.99 10.50 -18.68
C LYS A 167 -15.62 9.20 -18.19
N ASN A 168 -14.79 8.34 -17.62
CA ASN A 168 -15.12 7.01 -17.16
C ASN A 168 -16.15 7.01 -16.03
N ASP A 169 -16.81 5.88 -15.84
CA ASP A 169 -17.46 5.58 -14.57
C ASP A 169 -16.39 5.10 -13.58
N ILE A 170 -16.46 5.59 -12.35
CA ILE A 170 -15.38 5.45 -11.37
C ILE A 170 -15.94 4.90 -10.07
N TYR A 171 -15.29 3.87 -9.55
CA TYR A 171 -15.46 3.39 -8.19
C TYR A 171 -14.23 3.79 -7.36
N MET A 172 -14.47 4.51 -6.28
CA MET A 172 -13.51 4.72 -5.19
C MET A 172 -13.77 3.62 -4.16
N LEU A 173 -12.89 2.62 -4.16
CA LEU A 173 -13.07 1.36 -3.45
C LEU A 173 -12.14 1.28 -2.24
N TYR A 174 -12.72 1.05 -1.06
CA TYR A 174 -11.97 0.99 0.20
C TYR A 174 -12.30 -0.28 0.99
N PHE A 175 -11.33 -0.83 1.71
CA PHE A 175 -11.65 -1.89 2.68
C PHE A 175 -12.46 -1.34 3.87
N ALA A 176 -12.11 -0.14 4.35
CA ALA A 176 -12.87 0.52 5.41
C ALA A 176 -13.00 2.03 5.20
N GLU A 177 -14.01 2.63 5.82
CA GLU A 177 -14.26 4.07 5.80
C GLU A 177 -14.63 4.59 7.19
N LEU A 178 -14.01 5.71 7.59
CA LEU A 178 -14.43 6.49 8.75
C LEU A 178 -15.63 7.36 8.40
N VAL A 179 -16.83 6.86 8.72
CA VAL A 179 -18.09 7.55 8.44
C VAL A 179 -18.55 8.46 9.60
N ASN A 180 -18.08 8.21 10.82
CA ASN A 180 -18.42 9.04 11.98
C ASN A 180 -17.46 10.23 12.10
N SER A 181 -17.95 11.42 11.73
CA SER A 181 -17.19 12.67 11.74
C SER A 181 -16.75 13.14 13.14
N ASN A 182 -17.27 12.56 14.22
CA ASN A 182 -16.88 12.90 15.59
C ASN A 182 -15.61 12.17 16.05
N ILE A 183 -15.20 11.12 15.34
CA ILE A 183 -13.98 10.37 15.66
C ILE A 183 -12.78 11.11 15.05
N HIS A 184 -11.73 11.28 15.84
CA HIS A 184 -10.55 11.97 15.38
C HIS A 184 -9.82 11.15 14.29
N PRO A 185 -9.34 11.76 13.18
CA PRO A 185 -8.59 11.06 12.12
C PRO A 185 -7.34 10.28 12.57
N ASN A 186 -6.88 10.49 13.81
CA ASN A 186 -5.75 9.77 14.40
C ASN A 186 -6.09 8.29 14.69
N ILE A 187 -7.36 7.89 14.55
CA ILE A 187 -7.77 6.49 14.58
C ILE A 187 -7.01 5.66 13.55
N GLU A 188 -6.61 6.24 12.42
CA GLU A 188 -5.77 5.54 11.43
C GLU A 188 -4.42 5.12 12.03
N ASN A 189 -3.79 6.01 12.81
CA ASN A 189 -2.53 5.73 13.46
C ASN A 189 -2.70 4.66 14.54
N TYR A 190 -3.79 4.71 15.30
CA TYR A 190 -4.15 3.66 16.24
C TYR A 190 -4.27 2.29 15.55
N LEU A 191 -4.99 2.21 14.42
CA LEU A 191 -5.15 0.99 13.64
C LEU A 191 -3.81 0.50 13.07
N ASN A 192 -3.03 1.39 12.46
CA ASN A 192 -1.73 1.08 11.86
C ASN A 192 -0.80 0.38 12.86
N TYR A 193 -0.73 0.89 14.09
CA TYR A 193 0.18 0.40 15.12
C TYR A 193 -0.54 -0.41 16.21
N HIS A 194 -1.75 -0.91 15.97
CA HIS A 194 -2.54 -1.58 17.02
C HIS A 194 -1.78 -2.78 17.63
N GLN A 195 -1.19 -3.62 16.78
CA GLN A 195 -0.43 -4.81 17.21
C GLN A 195 1.09 -4.59 17.14
N VAL A 196 1.59 -3.95 16.08
CA VAL A 196 3.04 -3.71 15.92
C VAL A 196 3.45 -2.48 16.73
N LYS A 197 4.10 -2.68 17.87
CA LYS A 197 4.56 -1.62 18.78
C LYS A 197 6.07 -1.40 18.71
N SER A 198 6.80 -2.42 18.30
CA SER A 198 8.26 -2.44 18.19
C SER A 198 8.72 -3.16 16.94
N ILE A 199 9.98 -2.97 16.56
CA ILE A 199 10.59 -3.69 15.43
C ILE A 199 10.58 -5.21 15.65
N PHE A 200 10.65 -5.67 16.90
CA PHE A 200 10.63 -7.10 17.23
C PHE A 200 9.25 -7.75 17.01
N ASP A 201 8.16 -6.97 16.98
CA ASP A 201 6.84 -7.51 16.63
C ASP A 201 6.77 -7.95 15.16
N LEU A 202 7.73 -7.51 14.33
CA LEU A 202 7.81 -7.87 12.92
C LEU A 202 8.35 -9.28 12.68
N HIS A 203 9.03 -9.92 13.65
CA HIS A 203 9.61 -11.26 13.45
C HIS A 203 8.58 -12.27 12.97
N LYS A 204 7.38 -12.26 13.57
CA LYS A 204 6.31 -13.18 13.17
C LYS A 204 5.77 -12.89 11.77
N ILE A 205 5.77 -11.63 11.36
CA ILE A 205 5.26 -11.20 10.05
C ILE A 205 6.27 -11.55 8.95
N ILE A 206 7.56 -11.24 9.16
CA ILE A 206 8.63 -11.45 8.18
C ILE A 206 8.93 -12.93 7.96
N ASN A 207 8.88 -13.73 9.03
CA ASN A 207 9.18 -15.17 8.94
C ASN A 207 7.98 -16.00 8.45
N ASP A 208 6.83 -15.37 8.20
CA ASP A 208 5.69 -16.06 7.61
C ASP A 208 5.91 -16.26 6.09
N SER A 209 5.57 -17.44 5.58
CA SER A 209 5.71 -17.77 4.15
C SER A 209 4.92 -16.86 3.20
N SER A 210 3.88 -16.20 3.70
CA SER A 210 3.04 -15.26 2.95
C SER A 210 3.53 -13.81 3.03
N PHE A 211 4.65 -13.55 3.71
CA PHE A 211 5.17 -12.20 3.89
C PHE A 211 5.30 -11.42 2.57
N CYS A 212 4.83 -10.18 2.58
CA CYS A 212 4.91 -9.25 1.46
C CYS A 212 5.61 -7.96 1.88
N ILE A 213 6.84 -7.73 1.40
CA ILE A 213 7.56 -6.49 1.67
C ILE A 213 6.81 -5.28 1.13
N ASN A 214 6.76 -4.21 1.92
CA ASN A 214 6.07 -2.98 1.53
C ASN A 214 6.75 -1.72 2.09
N THR A 215 6.40 -0.57 1.53
CA THR A 215 7.04 0.71 1.82
C THR A 215 6.97 1.13 3.28
N ARG A 216 5.90 0.79 4.02
CA ARG A 216 5.77 1.14 5.45
C ARG A 216 6.73 0.33 6.28
N LEU A 217 6.82 -0.99 6.06
CA LEU A 217 7.76 -1.85 6.77
C LEU A 217 9.20 -1.41 6.54
N VAL A 218 9.58 -1.14 5.29
CA VAL A 218 10.95 -0.70 4.96
C VAL A 218 11.29 0.61 5.69
N LYS A 219 10.40 1.61 5.63
CA LYS A 219 10.60 2.89 6.35
C LYS A 219 10.67 2.68 7.86
N TYR A 220 9.79 1.84 8.41
CA TYR A 220 9.72 1.58 9.84
C TYR A 220 11.02 0.96 10.37
N ILE A 221 11.56 -0.03 9.65
CA ILE A 221 12.82 -0.69 9.98
C ILE A 221 14.00 0.29 9.85
N LEU A 222 14.12 1.01 8.72
CA LEU A 222 15.25 1.90 8.47
C LEU A 222 15.28 3.13 9.39
N ASN A 223 14.11 3.59 9.85
CA ASN A 223 14.00 4.74 10.76
C ASN A 223 14.02 4.34 12.25
N TYR A 224 14.24 3.06 12.55
CA TYR A 224 14.26 2.58 13.93
C TYR A 224 15.56 2.97 14.64
N GLU A 225 15.51 3.03 15.97
CA GLU A 225 16.68 3.31 16.81
C GLU A 225 17.78 2.28 16.54
N HIS A 226 19.02 2.76 16.34
CA HIS A 226 20.10 1.98 15.74
C HIS A 226 20.49 0.75 16.55
N ASP A 227 20.58 0.84 17.88
CA ASP A 227 20.99 -0.26 18.74
C ASP A 227 19.97 -1.40 18.68
N LYS A 228 18.67 -1.08 18.80
CA LYS A 228 17.60 -2.08 18.62
C LYS A 228 17.52 -2.61 17.20
N PHE A 229 17.74 -1.76 16.21
CA PHE A 229 17.77 -2.15 14.80
C PHE A 229 18.86 -3.20 14.55
N ARG A 230 20.07 -3.01 15.10
CA ARG A 230 21.18 -3.96 14.94
C ARG A 230 20.82 -5.33 15.49
N VAL A 231 20.27 -5.38 16.70
CA VAL A 231 19.83 -6.65 17.32
C VAL A 231 18.78 -7.35 16.45
N PHE A 232 17.80 -6.59 15.95
CA PHE A 232 16.74 -7.16 15.11
C PHE A 232 17.26 -7.68 13.77
N ILE A 233 18.13 -6.92 13.10
CA ILE A 233 18.55 -7.18 11.72
C ILE A 233 19.58 -8.32 11.64
N GLU A 234 20.41 -8.50 12.67
CA GLU A 234 21.36 -9.60 12.79
C GLU A 234 20.68 -10.97 12.94
N ASP A 235 19.42 -11.01 13.38
CA ASP A 235 18.60 -12.23 13.52
C ASP A 235 17.78 -12.56 12.25
N GLN A 236 17.82 -11.71 11.22
CA GLN A 236 17.07 -11.96 9.98
C GLN A 236 17.85 -12.81 8.98
N SER A 237 17.12 -13.51 8.12
CA SER A 237 17.73 -14.27 7.02
C SER A 237 18.44 -13.35 6.00
N THR A 238 19.53 -13.83 5.42
CA THR A 238 20.25 -13.10 4.35
C THR A 238 19.32 -12.75 3.18
N ALA A 239 18.38 -13.63 2.84
CA ALA A 239 17.39 -13.38 1.78
C ALA A 239 16.52 -12.15 2.08
N PHE A 240 16.04 -12.01 3.32
CA PHE A 240 15.29 -10.82 3.74
C PHE A 240 16.18 -9.57 3.74
N LEU A 241 17.44 -9.67 4.19
CA LEU A 241 18.38 -8.55 4.18
C LEU A 241 18.64 -8.05 2.76
N ASP A 242 18.84 -8.96 1.81
CA ASP A 242 19.01 -8.65 0.40
C ASP A 242 17.76 -7.97 -0.18
N GLU A 243 16.57 -8.51 0.09
CA GLU A 243 15.32 -7.92 -0.36
C GLU A 243 15.12 -6.51 0.22
N LEU A 244 15.27 -6.34 1.54
CA LEU A 244 15.15 -5.06 2.24
C LEU A 244 16.13 -4.02 1.67
N TYR A 245 17.39 -4.41 1.47
CA TYR A 245 18.41 -3.54 0.91
C TYR A 245 18.07 -3.10 -0.52
N ASN A 246 17.71 -4.04 -1.39
CA ASN A 246 17.37 -3.76 -2.78
C ASN A 246 16.08 -2.93 -2.91
N MET A 247 15.07 -3.20 -2.08
CA MET A 247 13.86 -2.37 -2.01
C MET A 247 14.18 -0.94 -1.61
N ALA A 248 15.02 -0.75 -0.59
CA ALA A 248 15.45 0.58 -0.16
C ALA A 248 16.23 1.31 -1.27
N LEU A 249 17.15 0.63 -1.95
CA LEU A 249 17.91 1.21 -3.06
C LEU A 249 17.01 1.63 -4.23
N GLY A 250 16.09 0.73 -4.65
CA GLY A 250 15.18 0.99 -5.76
C GLY A 250 14.25 2.18 -5.50
N ASN A 251 13.92 2.45 -4.23
CA ASN A 251 13.15 3.61 -3.83
C ASN A 251 13.99 4.86 -3.51
N GLY A 252 15.30 4.82 -3.76
CA GLY A 252 16.21 5.95 -3.55
C GLY A 252 16.53 6.24 -2.07
N TYR A 253 16.23 5.33 -1.13
CA TYR A 253 16.41 5.59 0.30
C TYR A 253 17.86 5.76 0.74
N HIS A 254 18.83 5.36 -0.09
CA HIS A 254 20.24 5.64 0.13
C HIS A 254 20.58 7.14 0.09
N THR A 255 19.72 7.99 -0.50
CA THR A 255 19.92 9.44 -0.50
C THR A 255 19.27 10.14 0.69
N ILE A 256 18.61 9.42 1.61
CA ILE A 256 17.91 9.99 2.76
C ILE A 256 18.80 9.84 3.99
N GLU A 257 19.23 10.96 4.57
CA GLU A 257 20.17 11.00 5.71
C GLU A 257 19.71 10.13 6.88
N ALA A 258 18.45 10.26 7.29
CA ALA A 258 17.86 9.49 8.39
C ALA A 258 17.97 7.96 8.24
N TYR A 259 18.14 7.45 7.01
CA TYR A 259 18.24 6.03 6.74
C TYR A 259 19.67 5.54 6.54
N GLN A 260 20.65 6.44 6.37
CA GLN A 260 22.01 6.08 5.99
C GLN A 260 22.70 5.16 7.01
N GLN A 261 22.48 5.41 8.31
CA GLN A 261 23.11 4.63 9.38
C GLN A 261 22.67 3.15 9.32
N ASN A 262 21.35 2.91 9.34
CA ASN A 262 20.79 1.56 9.33
C ASN A 262 20.98 0.86 7.98
N LEU A 263 20.83 1.58 6.86
CA LEU A 263 21.06 1.03 5.53
C LEU A 263 22.54 0.67 5.30
N GLY A 264 23.46 1.50 5.81
CA GLY A 264 24.90 1.23 5.77
C GLY A 264 25.28 0.01 6.60
N PHE A 265 24.57 -0.26 7.69
CA PHE A 265 24.77 -1.47 8.49
C PHE A 265 24.34 -2.74 7.73
N ILE A 266 23.16 -2.73 7.08
CA ILE A 266 22.71 -3.85 6.23
C ILE A 266 23.74 -4.16 5.15
N LYS A 267 24.24 -3.12 4.45
CA LYS A 267 25.26 -3.29 3.42
C LYS A 267 26.51 -4.00 3.94
N LYS A 268 26.95 -3.70 5.17
CA LYS A 268 28.12 -4.36 5.78
C LYS A 268 27.86 -5.83 6.05
N LEU A 269 26.68 -6.19 6.57
CA LEU A 269 26.30 -7.59 6.81
C LEU A 269 26.32 -8.40 5.51
N LEU A 270 25.69 -7.89 4.45
CA LEU A 270 25.64 -8.55 3.14
C LEU A 270 27.03 -8.73 2.51
N LEU A 271 27.93 -7.75 2.69
CA LEU A 271 29.32 -7.89 2.23
C LEU A 271 30.07 -8.97 3.00
N LEU A 272 29.91 -9.04 4.32
CA LEU A 272 30.60 -10.03 5.16
C LEU A 272 30.18 -11.47 4.86
N ASP A 273 28.90 -11.70 4.58
CA ASP A 273 28.41 -13.03 4.21
C ASP A 273 28.97 -13.50 2.86
N ASN A 274 29.10 -12.59 1.89
CA ASN A 274 29.76 -12.90 0.61
C ASN A 274 31.23 -13.31 0.77
N TYR A 275 31.96 -12.72 1.73
CA TYR A 275 33.34 -13.13 2.02
C TYR A 275 33.43 -14.51 2.71
N LYS A 276 32.45 -14.88 3.54
CA LYS A 276 32.42 -16.22 4.16
C LYS A 276 32.21 -17.32 3.12
N LEU A 277 31.36 -17.09 2.12
CA LEU A 277 31.13 -18.07 1.04
C LEU A 277 32.39 -18.31 0.19
N VAL A 278 33.25 -17.30 0.03
CA VAL A 278 34.53 -17.43 -0.70
C VAL A 278 35.59 -18.18 0.12
N GLN A 279 35.57 -18.12 1.46
CA GLN A 279 36.55 -18.82 2.30
C GLN A 279 36.28 -20.32 2.46
N TYR A 280 35.04 -20.79 2.29
CA TYR A 280 34.68 -22.22 2.39
C TYR A 280 34.43 -22.88 1.02
N GLY A 281 34.61 -22.15 -0.08
CA GLY A 281 34.51 -22.66 -1.45
C GLY A 281 35.89 -22.72 -2.13
N ASN A 282 36.73 -23.68 -1.73
CA ASN A 282 37.88 -24.20 -2.49
C ASN A 282 38.08 -25.68 -2.17
#